data_AF-A0A534M149-F1
#
_entry.id   AF-A0A534M149-F1
#
_cell.length_a   1.000
_cell.length_b   1.000
_cell.length_c   1.000
_cell.angle_alpha   90.00
_cell.angle_beta   90.00
_cell.angle_gamma   90.00
#
_symmetry.space_group_name_H-M   'P 1'
#
loop_
_entity.id
_entity.type
_entity.pdbx_description
1 polymer ?
#
loop_
_entity_poly.entity_id
_entity_poly.type
_entity_poly.pdbx_seq_one_letter_code
_entity_poly.pdbx_strand_id
1 'polypeptide(L)'
;MGLLSDADILQYVAKGEIGIEPFDAGNLTPNGYDVSVDEVVVPATEGKPDPNRIPPRARFAVSTRETIQLGRHVAGQIWLRTT
;
A
#
# COMPACT_ATOMS: atom_id res chain seq x y z
N MET A 1 -18.88 -8.84 -9.63
CA MET A 1 -17.63 -8.45 -8.96
C MET A 1 -16.64 -8.09 -10.06
N GLY A 2 -16.12 -6.87 -10.07
CA GLY A 2 -15.22 -6.38 -11.10
C GLY A 2 -14.05 -5.63 -10.45
N LEU A 3 -12.94 -5.54 -11.16
CA LEU A 3 -11.80 -4.73 -10.74
C LEU A 3 -12.15 -3.25 -10.93
N LEU A 4 -11.86 -2.42 -9.92
CA LEU A 4 -12.11 -0.98 -10.00
C LEU A 4 -11.08 -0.32 -10.91
N SER A 5 -11.53 0.55 -11.80
CA SER A 5 -10.65 1.48 -12.51
C SER A 5 -10.15 2.59 -11.58
N ASP A 6 -9.17 3.37 -12.04
CA ASP A 6 -8.74 4.61 -11.40
C ASP A 6 -9.91 5.57 -11.11
N ALA A 7 -10.80 5.76 -12.08
CA ALA A 7 -12.00 6.58 -11.94
C ALA A 7 -12.98 6.02 -10.91
N ASP A 8 -13.16 4.69 -10.89
CA ASP A 8 -13.99 4.05 -9.86
C ASP A 8 -13.37 4.20 -8.47
N ILE A 9 -12.07 4.01 -8.32
CA ILE A 9 -11.36 4.21 -7.04
C ILE A 9 -11.60 5.62 -6.53
N LEU A 10 -11.41 6.65 -7.37
CA LEU A 10 -11.67 8.05 -7.01
C LEU A 10 -13.14 8.28 -6.60
N GLN A 11 -14.10 7.69 -7.30
CA GLN A 11 -15.50 7.80 -6.92
C GLN A 11 -15.80 7.15 -5.56
N TYR A 12 -15.18 6.02 -5.25
CA TYR A 12 -15.37 5.35 -3.97
C TYR A 12 -14.67 6.09 -2.82
N VAL A 13 -13.50 6.68 -3.08
CA VAL A 13 -12.84 7.60 -2.13
C VAL A 13 -13.72 8.82 -1.86
N ALA A 14 -14.27 9.46 -2.90
CA ALA A 14 -15.18 10.59 -2.74
C ALA A 14 -16.47 10.25 -1.96
N LYS A 15 -16.92 9.00 -2.03
CA LYS A 15 -18.08 8.48 -1.27
C LYS A 15 -17.72 8.04 0.16
N GLY A 16 -16.42 7.98 0.51
CA GLY A 16 -15.95 7.45 1.79
C GLY A 16 -16.03 5.92 1.91
N GLU A 17 -16.24 5.22 0.79
CA GLU A 17 -16.25 3.74 0.75
C GLU A 17 -14.84 3.16 0.65
N ILE A 18 -13.86 3.97 0.26
CA ILE A 18 -12.43 3.66 0.36
C ILE A 18 -11.76 4.84 1.08
N GLY A 19 -11.09 4.58 2.20
CA GLY A 19 -10.24 5.56 2.89
C GLY A 19 -8.78 5.30 2.55
N ILE A 20 -8.05 6.34 2.15
CA ILE A 20 -6.60 6.32 1.92
C ILE A 20 -6.03 7.56 2.60
N GLU A 21 -5.24 7.37 3.65
CA GLU A 21 -4.67 8.47 4.43
C GLU A 21 -3.17 8.24 4.68
N PRO A 22 -2.27 9.10 4.16
CA PRO A 22 -2.54 10.21 3.22
C PRO A 22 -2.84 9.71 1.80
N PHE A 23 -3.61 10.47 1.03
CA PHE A 23 -3.83 10.22 -0.41
C PHE A 23 -2.87 11.04 -1.28
N ASP A 24 -2.21 10.38 -2.23
CA ASP A 24 -1.36 10.98 -3.26
C ASP A 24 -1.86 10.59 -4.66
N ALA A 25 -2.28 11.57 -5.44
CA ALA A 25 -2.78 11.34 -6.80
C ALA A 25 -1.71 10.73 -7.72
N GLY A 26 -0.41 10.96 -7.45
CA GLY A 26 0.69 10.37 -8.21
C GLY A 26 0.82 8.86 -8.05
N ASN A 27 0.21 8.29 -7.01
CA ASN A 27 0.20 6.85 -6.74
C ASN A 27 -1.02 6.13 -7.34
N LEU A 28 -1.97 6.86 -7.94
CA LEU A 28 -3.11 6.23 -8.60
C LEU A 28 -2.65 5.51 -9.87
N THR A 29 -3.06 4.25 -10.03
CA THR A 29 -2.78 3.44 -11.23
C THR A 29 -4.10 3.09 -11.92
N PRO A 30 -4.09 2.62 -13.19
CA PRO A 30 -5.33 2.38 -13.95
C PRO A 30 -6.35 1.46 -13.27
N ASN A 31 -5.90 0.62 -12.33
CA ASN A 31 -6.73 -0.36 -11.64
C ASN A 31 -6.37 -0.55 -10.15
N GLY A 32 -5.70 0.43 -9.55
CA GLY A 32 -5.20 0.32 -8.19
C GLY A 32 -4.58 1.60 -7.66
N TYR A 33 -3.84 1.47 -6.57
CA TYR A 33 -3.14 2.56 -5.91
C TYR A 33 -1.83 2.02 -5.33
N ASP A 34 -0.71 2.63 -5.70
CA ASP A 34 0.60 2.30 -5.16
C ASP A 34 0.70 2.80 -3.71
N VAL A 35 1.11 1.92 -2.80
CA VAL A 35 1.40 2.30 -1.41
C VAL A 35 2.89 2.53 -1.21
N SER A 36 3.22 3.52 -0.38
CA SER A 36 4.59 3.92 -0.10
C SER A 36 5.13 3.16 1.11
N VAL A 37 6.41 2.80 1.06
CA VAL A 37 7.12 2.25 2.23
C VAL A 37 7.26 3.34 3.31
N ASP A 38 7.01 2.98 4.56
CA ASP A 38 7.26 3.84 5.72
C ASP A 38 8.36 3.28 6.62
N GLU A 39 8.09 2.17 7.32
CA GLU A 39 9.07 1.51 8.19
C GLU A 39 9.44 0.12 7.68
N VAL A 40 10.69 -0.28 7.94
CA VAL A 40 11.20 -1.63 7.65
C VAL A 40 11.79 -2.25 8.91
N VAL A 41 11.36 -3.47 9.23
CA VAL A 41 11.82 -4.22 10.41
C VAL A 41 12.44 -5.54 9.97
N VAL A 42 13.67 -5.79 10.40
CA VAL A 42 14.40 -7.04 10.18
C VAL A 42 14.59 -7.73 11.54
N PRO A 43 13.80 -8.77 11.88
CA PRO A 43 13.68 -9.29 13.25
C PRO A 43 14.96 -9.84 13.90
N ALA A 44 15.99 -10.18 13.12
CA ALA A 44 17.21 -10.83 13.61
C ALA A 44 18.43 -9.89 13.73
N THR A 45 18.21 -8.57 13.59
CA THR A 45 19.26 -7.55 13.65
C THR A 45 19.06 -6.71 14.90
N GLU A 46 20.08 -6.60 15.75
CA GLU A 46 20.08 -5.63 16.85
C GLU A 46 20.24 -4.21 16.28
N GLY A 47 19.29 -3.32 16.58
CA GLY A 47 19.25 -1.93 16.11
C GLY A 47 18.20 -1.64 15.03
N LYS A 48 18.00 -0.36 14.68
CA LYS A 48 17.16 0.03 13.54
C LYS A 48 17.87 -0.40 12.25
N PRO A 49 17.31 -1.33 11.44
CA PRO A 49 17.90 -1.69 10.16
C PRO A 49 17.95 -0.44 9.26
N ASP A 50 18.98 -0.31 8.44
CA ASP A 50 18.96 0.65 7.34
C ASP A 50 17.85 0.21 6.37
N PRO A 51 16.75 0.98 6.21
CA PRO A 51 15.65 0.61 5.32
C PRO A 51 16.10 0.48 3.86
N ASN A 52 17.26 1.04 3.49
CA ASN A 52 17.83 0.93 2.16
C ASN A 52 18.73 -0.29 1.97
N ARG A 53 18.99 -1.11 3.01
CA ARG A 53 19.85 -2.29 2.93
C ARG A 53 19.22 -3.50 3.61
N ILE A 54 18.47 -4.27 2.84
CA ILE A 54 17.98 -5.59 3.25
C ILE A 54 18.98 -6.67 2.83
N PRO A 55 19.51 -7.47 3.78
CA PRO A 55 20.44 -8.54 3.43
C PRO A 55 19.81 -9.59 2.51
N PRO A 56 20.57 -10.19 1.59
CA PRO A 56 20.08 -11.31 0.79
C PRO A 56 19.54 -12.43 1.69
N ARG A 57 18.41 -13.01 1.29
CA ARG A 57 17.73 -14.12 2.00
C ARG A 57 17.25 -13.78 3.42
N ALA A 58 17.21 -12.50 3.81
CA ALA A 58 16.58 -12.09 5.06
C ALA A 58 15.05 -12.00 4.92
N ARG A 59 14.33 -12.33 6.00
CA ARG A 59 12.92 -11.99 6.16
C ARG A 59 12.80 -10.65 6.85
N PHE A 60 11.88 -9.83 6.38
CA PHE A 60 11.61 -8.50 6.91
C PHE A 60 10.12 -8.20 6.80
N ALA A 61 9.65 -7.28 7.64
CA ALA A 61 8.32 -6.71 7.57
C ALA A 61 8.43 -5.25 7.12
N VAL A 62 7.41 -4.78 6.40
CA VAL A 62 7.31 -3.41 5.91
C VAL A 62 5.94 -2.87 6.26
N SER A 63 5.89 -1.64 6.78
CA SER A 63 4.65 -0.87 6.89
C SER A 63 4.47 0.02 5.67
N THR A 64 3.20 0.31 5.35
CA THR A 64 2.84 1.34 4.38
C THR A 64 2.70 2.68 5.08
N ARG A 65 3.00 3.77 4.37
CA ARG A 65 2.71 5.12 4.86
C ARG A 65 1.21 5.36 4.91
N GLU A 66 0.49 4.81 3.95
CA GLU A 66 -0.95 4.96 3.83
C GLU A 66 -1.66 3.95 4.74
N THR A 67 -2.68 4.43 5.44
CA THR A 67 -3.71 3.60 6.06
C THR A 67 -4.85 3.40 5.07
N ILE A 68 -5.19 2.14 4.78
CA ILE A 68 -6.28 1.79 3.86
C ILE A 68 -7.50 1.30 4.64
N GLN A 69 -8.65 1.91 4.40
CA GLN A 69 -9.95 1.51 4.95
C GLN A 69 -10.87 1.09 3.81
N LEU A 70 -11.53 -0.05 3.95
CA LEU A 70 -12.44 -0.59 2.92
C LEU A 70 -13.86 -0.70 3.48
N GLY A 71 -14.80 -0.12 2.76
CA GLY A 71 -16.22 -0.23 3.03
C GLY A 71 -16.72 -1.68 2.85
N ARG A 72 -17.92 -1.95 3.38
CA ARG A 72 -18.52 -3.30 3.46
C ARG A 72 -18.70 -4.04 2.13
N HIS A 73 -18.58 -3.34 1.00
CA HIS A 73 -18.78 -3.87 -0.36
C HIS A 73 -17.50 -3.84 -1.21
N VAL A 74 -16.37 -3.45 -0.62
CA VAL A 74 -15.08 -3.36 -1.30
C VAL A 74 -14.10 -4.33 -0.65
N ALA A 75 -13.30 -5.00 -1.47
CA ALA A 75 -12.16 -5.79 -1.03
C ALA A 75 -10.91 -5.32 -1.78
N GLY A 76 -9.76 -5.40 -1.12
CA GLY A 76 -8.47 -5.06 -1.69
C GLY A 76 -7.57 -6.28 -1.76
N GLN A 77 -6.68 -6.28 -2.73
CA GLN A 77 -5.55 -7.21 -2.80
C GLN A 77 -4.27 -6.39 -2.84
N ILE A 78 -3.24 -6.84 -2.12
CA ILE A 78 -1.90 -6.26 -2.20
C ILE A 78 -1.00 -7.16 -3.04
N TRP A 79 -0.20 -6.55 -3.91
CA TRP A 79 0.80 -7.24 -4.72
C TRP A 79 2.07 -6.40 -4.81
N LEU A 80 3.17 -7.07 -5.17
CA LEU A 80 4.43 -6.38 -5.43
C LEU A 80 4.37 -5.71 -6.81
N ARG A 81 4.74 -4.43 -6.85
CA ARG A 81 4.88 -3.70 -8.11
C ARG A 81 6.09 -4.22 -8.90
N THR A 82 5.91 -4.39 -10.21
CA THR A 82 7.02 -4.59 -11.15
C THR A 82 7.58 -3.22 -11.57
N THR A 83 8.90 -3.08 -11.59
CA THR A 83 9.62 -1.87 -11.99
C THR A 83 9.95 -1.86 -13.47
#